data_AF-A0A3D4N917-F1
#
_entry.id   AF-A0A3D4N917-F1
#
_cell.length_a   1.000
_cell.length_b   1.000
_cell.length_c   1.000
_cell.angle_alpha   90.00
_cell.angle_beta   90.00
_cell.angle_gamma   90.00
#
_symmetry.space_group_name_H-M   'P 1'
#
loop_
_entity.id
_entity.type
_entity.pdbx_description
1 polymer ?
#
loop_
_entity_poly.entity_id
_entity_poly.type
_entity_poly.pdbx_seq_one_letter_code
_entity_poly.pdbx_strand_id
1 'polypeptide(L)' 'MSRTVITLLTDFGLQDEFVGVMKGVIWGIAPDVHIADITHAVPPQNVVHGALLLGRAY' A
#
# COMPACT_ATOMS: atom_id res chain seq x y z
N MET A 1 18.20 -8.32 13.24
CA MET A 1 18.19 -7.36 12.12
C MET A 1 16.87 -6.60 12.18
N SER A 2 16.88 -5.27 12.04
CA SER A 2 15.64 -4.47 12.00
C SER A 2 14.89 -4.83 10.73
N ARG A 3 13.62 -5.23 10.87
CA ARG A 3 12.78 -5.62 9.73
C ARG A 3 12.13 -4.33 9.20
N THR A 4 12.69 -3.76 8.14
CA THR A 4 12.11 -2.56 7.50
C THR A 4 10.75 -2.90 6.91
N VAL A 5 9.72 -2.15 7.30
CA VAL A 5 8.35 -2.32 6.83
C VAL A 5 7.92 -1.09 6.03
N ILE A 6 7.33 -1.31 4.86
CA ILE A 6 6.63 -0.30 4.06
C ILE A 6 5.14 -0.60 4.18
N THR A 7 4.35 0.38 4.65
CA THR A 7 2.89 0.29 4.64
C THR A 7 2.34 0.92 3.36
N LEU A 8 1.32 0.30 2.75
CA LEU A 8 0.73 0.79 1.50
C LEU A 8 -0.77 1.07 1.66
N LEU A 9 -1.22 2.21 1.15
CA LEU A 9 -2.63 2.57 1.01
C LEU A 9 -2.85 3.19 -0.36
N THR A 10 -3.79 2.66 -1.14
CA THR A 10 -4.14 3.20 -2.47
C THR A 10 -5.64 3.08 -2.76
N ASP A 11 -6.08 3.73 -3.84
CA ASP A 11 -7.42 3.64 -4.42
C ASP A 11 -7.46 2.81 -5.72
N PHE A 12 -6.45 1.95 -5.93
CA PHE A 12 -6.31 1.15 -7.15
C PHE A 12 -7.36 0.03 -7.29
N GLY A 13 -7.98 -0.37 -6.19
CA GLY A 13 -8.73 -1.62 -6.13
C GLY A 13 -7.80 -2.84 -6.19
N LEU A 14 -8.43 -4.01 -6.32
CA LEU A 14 -7.76 -5.32 -6.40
C LEU A 14 -8.14 -6.11 -7.65
N GLN A 15 -8.89 -5.50 -8.58
CA GLN A 15 -9.36 -6.17 -9.79
C GLN A 15 -8.27 -6.25 -10.85
N ASP A 16 -7.43 -5.21 -10.92
CA ASP A 16 -6.36 -5.07 -11.91
C ASP A 16 -4.97 -5.26 -11.26
N GLU A 17 -3.92 -5.27 -12.08
CA GLU A 17 -2.55 -5.64 -11.71
C GLU A 17 -1.78 -4.58 -10.92
N PHE A 18 -2.30 -3.35 -10.78
CA PHE A 18 -1.54 -2.19 -10.30
C PHE A 18 -0.85 -2.42 -8.95
N VAL A 19 -1.54 -3.08 -8.00
CA VAL A 19 -0.96 -3.43 -6.69
C VAL A 19 0.22 -4.40 -6.84
N GLY A 20 0.08 -5.41 -7.70
CA GLY A 20 1.13 -6.37 -7.98
C GLY A 20 2.35 -5.73 -8.63
N VAL A 21 2.14 -4.89 -9.64
CA VAL A 21 3.22 -4.15 -10.32
C VAL A 21 3.95 -3.23 -9.35
N MET A 22 3.23 -2.45 -8.55
CA MET A 22 3.81 -1.56 -7.54
C MET A 22 4.68 -2.33 -6.55
N LYS A 23 4.18 -3.44 -5.99
CA LYS A 23 4.96 -4.28 -5.06
C LYS A 23 6.18 -4.91 -5.72
N GLY A 24 6.04 -5.37 -6.96
CA GLY A 24 7.15 -5.92 -7.75
C GLY A 24 8.28 -4.91 -7.94
N VAL A 25 7.96 -3.65 -8.25
CA VAL A 25 8.95 -2.57 -8.36
C VAL A 25 9.62 -2.30 -7.00
N ILE A 26 8.85 -2.24 -5.91
CA ILE A 26 9.39 -2.05 -4.55
C ILE A 26 10.39 -3.16 -4.22
N TRP A 27 10.03 -4.42 -4.40
CA TRP A 27 10.93 -5.55 -4.13
C TRP A 27 12.12 -5.63 -5.10
N GLY A 28 11.99 -5.11 -6.32
CA GLY A 28 13.13 -4.97 -7.24
C GLY A 28 14.18 -3.98 -6.75
N ILE A 29 13.77 -2.92 -6.05
CA ILE A 29 14.66 -1.88 -5.49
C ILE A 29 15.16 -2.28 -4.10
N ALA A 30 14.29 -2.85 -3.26
CA ALA A 30 14.56 -3.15 -1.86
C ALA A 30 14.05 -4.57 -1.52
N PRO A 31 14.82 -5.63 -1.84
CA PRO A 31 14.31 -7.00 -1.81
C PRO A 31 13.98 -7.52 -0.40
N ASP A 32 14.62 -6.98 0.63
CA ASP A 32 14.44 -7.45 2.02
C ASP A 32 13.32 -6.73 2.80
N VAL A 33 12.64 -5.75 2.17
CA VAL A 33 11.57 -5.00 2.84
C VAL A 33 10.29 -5.82 2.92
N HIS A 34 9.58 -5.65 4.02
CA HIS A 34 8.27 -6.25 4.21
C HIS A 34 7.20 -5.23 3.84
N ILE A 35 6.15 -5.68 3.14
CA ILE A 35 5.03 -4.84 2.76
C ILE A 35 3.83 -5.23 3.61
N ALA A 36 3.20 -4.23 4.23
CA ALA A 36 1.94 -4.39 4.94
C ALA A 36 0.89 -3.47 4.30
N ASP A 37 -0.09 -4.05 3.62
CA ASP A 37 -1.15 -3.24 3.03
C ASP A 37 -2.12 -2.80 4.14
N ILE A 38 -2.40 -1.51 4.20
CA ILE A 38 -3.52 -0.99 4.97
C ILE A 38 -4.81 -1.36 4.22
N THR A 39 -4.92 -0.92 2.97
CA THR A 39 -5.93 -1.37 1.99
C THR A 39 -5.66 -0.76 0.62
N HIS A 40 -6.15 -1.40 -0.42
CA HIS A 40 -6.19 -0.85 -1.78
C HIS A 40 -7.63 -0.51 -2.23
N ALA A 41 -8.59 -0.61 -1.31
CA ALA A 41 -10.02 -0.45 -1.58
C ALA A 41 -10.55 0.94 -1.22
N VAL A 42 -9.69 1.97 -1.19
CA VAL A 42 -10.17 3.36 -1.08
C VAL A 42 -11.00 3.67 -2.32
N PRO A 43 -12.21 4.27 -2.19
CA PRO A 43 -12.96 4.68 -3.37
C PRO A 43 -12.12 5.63 -4.24
N PRO A 44 -12.18 5.53 -5.58
CA PRO A 44 -11.35 6.34 -6.47
C PRO A 44 -11.37 7.82 -6.10
N GLN A 45 -10.18 8.40 -5.91
CA GLN A 45 -9.94 9.81 -5.61
C GLN A 45 -10.52 10.32 -4.28
N ASN A 46 -10.99 9.42 -3.39
CA ASN A 46 -11.57 9.81 -2.10
C ASN A 46 -10.49 10.05 -1.04
N VAL A 47 -9.85 11.22 -1.11
CA VAL A 47 -8.76 11.64 -0.21
C VAL A 47 -9.19 11.64 1.27
N VAL A 48 -10.42 12.06 1.57
CA VAL A 48 -10.92 12.10 2.96
C VAL A 48 -11.01 10.70 3.55
N HIS A 49 -11.53 9.73 2.79
CA HIS A 49 -11.59 8.33 3.23
C HIS A 49 -10.16 7.78 3.45
N GLY A 50 -9.24 8.02 2.52
CA GLY A 50 -7.84 7.62 2.66
C GLY A 50 -7.18 8.20 3.91
N ALA A 51 -7.39 9.49 4.19
CA ALA A 51 -6.87 10.16 5.38
C ALA A 51 -7.42 9.56 6.68
N LEU A 52 -8.72 9.25 6.74
CA LEU A 52 -9.34 8.60 7.90
C LEU A 52 -8.79 7.20 8.15
N LEU A 53 -8.52 6.42 7.09
CA LEU A 53 -7.91 5.10 7.22
C LEU A 53 -6.46 5.20 7.71
N LEU A 54 -5.67 6.11 7.13
CA LEU A 54 -4.30 6.37 7.58
C LEU A 54 -4.26 6.79 9.06
N GLY A 55 -5.14 7.71 9.46
CA GLY A 55 -5.23 8.17 10.85
C GLY A 55 -5.75 7.14 11.86
N ARG A 56 -6.25 5.98 11.40
CA ARG A 56 -6.62 4.84 12.28
C ARG A 56 -5.53 3.77 12.35
N ALA A 57 -4.60 3.77 11.40
CA ALA A 57 -3.51 2.81 11.33
C ALA A 57 -2.34 3.17 12.27
N TYR A 58 -2.32 4.38 12.82
CA TYR A 58 -1.31 4.95 13.70
C TYR A 58 -1.97 5.70 14.85
#